data_AF-A0A2E2HPN6-F1
#
_entry.id   AF-A0A2E2HPN6-F1
#
_cell.length_a   1.000
_cell.length_b   1.000
_cell.length_c   1.000
_cell.angle_alpha   90.00
_cell.angle_beta   90.00
_cell.angle_gamma   90.00
#
_symmetry.space_group_name_H-M   'P 1'
#
loop_
_entity.id
_entity.type
_entity.pdbx_description
1 polymer ?
#
loop_
_entity_poly.entity_id
_entity_poly.type
_entity_poly.pdbx_seq_one_letter_code
_entity_poly.pdbx_strand_id
1 'polypeptide(L)'
;MVTVRFDGQTVRTKTDGKGQWKAWLKPMKADSTGRDLQVTSGEESFTIHNVLVGEVWFSDGQSYMGYTVRGMANRLPERKALADAAELPEFRYRKINEKDSLAPKDDITGGSWLVYSPKIVQHFSGVGFIFARGLHIGLKVFIGIIDCS
;
A
#
# COMPACT_ATOMS: atom_id res chain seq x y z
N MET A 1 -7.33 14.64 22.37
CA MET A 1 -6.69 15.41 21.27
C MET A 1 -5.62 14.50 20.70
N VAL A 2 -5.63 14.27 19.40
CA VAL A 2 -4.67 13.40 18.71
C VAL A 2 -3.59 14.26 18.05
N THR A 3 -2.33 13.87 18.21
CA THR A 3 -1.19 14.50 17.54
C THR A 3 -0.51 13.47 16.63
N VAL A 4 -0.37 13.80 15.35
CA VAL A 4 0.38 13.01 14.37
C VAL A 4 1.69 13.72 14.06
N ARG A 5 2.80 12.99 14.14
CA ARG A 5 4.14 13.46 13.77
C ARG A 5 4.72 12.56 12.69
N PHE A 6 5.12 13.17 11.58
CA PHE A 6 5.73 12.45 10.46
C PHE A 6 6.60 13.41 9.67
N ASP A 7 7.84 13.03 9.40
CA ASP A 7 8.77 13.77 8.55
C ASP A 7 8.89 15.28 8.90
N GLY A 8 9.11 15.58 10.18
CA GLY A 8 9.18 16.95 10.69
C GLY A 8 7.85 17.70 10.77
N GLN A 9 6.76 17.14 10.22
CA GLN A 9 5.42 17.69 10.36
C GLN A 9 4.81 17.31 11.72
N THR A 10 4.03 18.23 12.29
CA THR A 10 3.18 17.96 13.45
C THR A 10 1.78 18.49 13.19
N VAL A 11 0.79 17.60 13.21
CA VAL A 11 -0.63 17.93 12.99
C VAL A 11 -1.42 17.52 14.23
N ARG A 12 -2.35 18.36 14.66
CA ARG A 12 -3.26 18.07 15.77
C ARG A 12 -4.69 18.02 15.27
N THR A 13 -5.44 17.03 15.74
CA THR A 13 -6.85 16.83 15.40
C THR A 13 -7.63 16.33 16.60
N LYS A 14 -8.96 16.39 16.53
CA LYS A 14 -9.85 15.86 17.56
C LYS A 14 -10.56 14.63 17.03
N THR A 15 -10.85 13.71 17.94
CA THR A 15 -11.79 12.62 17.67
C THR A 15 -13.21 13.19 17.56
N ASP A 16 -14.03 12.56 16.73
CA ASP A 16 -15.46 12.76 16.75
C ASP A 16 -16.11 12.04 17.94
N GLY A 17 -17.44 12.09 18.03
CA GLY A 17 -18.20 11.43 19.09
C GLY A 17 -18.16 9.88 19.05
N LYS A 18 -17.62 9.29 17.97
CA LYS A 18 -17.43 7.85 17.80
C LYS A 18 -15.97 7.42 17.97
N GLY A 19 -15.07 8.35 18.34
CA GLY A 19 -13.64 8.09 18.47
C GLY A 19 -12.88 8.10 17.14
N GLN A 20 -13.52 8.38 16.00
CA GLN A 20 -12.86 8.46 14.70
C GLN A 20 -12.16 9.82 14.56
N TRP A 21 -11.02 9.83 13.87
CA TRP A 21 -10.28 11.05 13.62
C TRP A 21 -9.55 10.99 12.28
N LYS A 22 -9.30 12.16 11.71
CA LYS A 22 -8.53 12.32 10.48
C LYS A 22 -7.52 13.46 10.67
N ALA A 23 -6.32 13.28 10.16
CA ALA A 23 -5.26 14.28 10.14
C ALA A 23 -4.76 14.45 8.71
N TRP A 24 -4.59 15.70 8.28
CA TRP A 24 -4.10 16.04 6.96
C TRP A 24 -2.67 16.57 7.07
N LEU A 25 -1.70 15.81 6.55
CA LEU A 25 -0.32 16.26 6.42
C LEU A 25 -0.20 17.16 5.17
N LYS A 26 0.75 18.10 5.20
CA LYS A 26 1.09 18.89 4.01
C LYS A 26 1.69 17.97 2.95
N PRO A 27 1.52 18.29 1.64
CA PRO A 27 2.16 17.55 0.57
C PRO A 27 3.66 17.41 0.78
N MET A 28 4.18 16.22 0.49
CA MET A 28 5.60 15.86 0.57
C MET A 28 6.07 15.40 -0.80
N LYS A 29 7.36 15.60 -1.09
CA LYS A 29 7.97 14.95 -2.25
C LYS A 29 8.05 13.45 -1.99
N ALA A 30 7.93 12.65 -3.05
CA ALA A 30 8.15 11.21 -2.94
C ALA A 30 9.56 10.91 -2.40
N ASP A 31 9.63 9.97 -1.47
CA ASP A 31 10.85 9.55 -0.78
C ASP A 31 10.70 8.08 -0.35
N SER A 32 11.62 7.25 -0.84
CA SER A 32 11.68 5.81 -0.56
C SER A 32 12.42 5.50 0.75
N THR A 33 12.80 6.51 1.53
CA THR A 33 13.40 6.33 2.86
C THR A 33 12.30 6.07 3.88
N GLY A 34 12.28 4.86 4.46
CA GLY A 34 11.33 4.50 5.52
C GLY A 34 11.51 5.38 6.76
N ARG A 35 10.42 5.96 7.25
CA ARG A 35 10.38 6.82 8.45
C ARG A 35 9.31 6.35 9.43
N ASP A 36 9.47 6.73 10.69
CA ASP A 36 8.47 6.48 11.73
C ASP A 36 7.38 7.56 11.69
N LEU A 37 6.13 7.13 11.66
CA LEU A 37 4.96 7.97 11.89
C LEU A 37 4.47 7.73 13.31
N GLN A 38 4.52 8.77 14.14
CA GLN A 38 4.08 8.68 15.53
C GLN A 38 2.70 9.32 15.69
N VAL A 39 1.81 8.63 16.41
CA VAL A 39 0.50 9.10 16.82
C VAL A 39 0.46 9.13 18.35
N THR A 40 0.08 10.25 18.95
CA THR A 40 -0.07 10.38 20.41
C THR A 40 -1.40 10.98 20.80
N SER A 41 -1.93 10.57 21.96
CA SER A 41 -3.13 11.15 22.58
C SER A 41 -3.05 11.02 24.10
N GLY A 42 -2.88 12.13 24.81
CA GLY A 42 -2.61 12.10 26.25
C GLY A 42 -1.28 11.40 26.52
N GLU A 43 -1.30 10.35 27.33
CA GLU A 43 -0.12 9.53 27.67
C GLU A 43 0.10 8.36 26.69
N GLU A 44 -0.87 8.05 25.83
CA GLU A 44 -0.77 6.97 24.86
C GLU A 44 0.04 7.39 23.63
N SER A 45 0.89 6.47 23.15
CA SER A 45 1.69 6.63 21.93
C SER A 45 1.67 5.36 21.11
N PHE A 46 1.55 5.52 19.80
CA PHE A 46 1.62 4.45 18.81
C PHE A 46 2.52 4.89 17.66
N THR A 47 3.39 3.99 17.19
CA THR A 47 4.32 4.28 16.10
C THR A 47 4.13 3.29 14.97
N ILE A 48 3.94 3.82 13.76
CA ILE A 48 3.98 3.04 12.52
C ILE A 48 5.38 3.18 11.95
N HIS A 49 6.10 2.07 11.88
CA HIS A 49 7.45 2.03 11.36
C HIS A 49 7.48 1.88 9.84
N ASN A 50 8.56 2.35 9.22
CA ASN A 50 8.85 2.15 7.80
C ASN A 50 7.76 2.67 6.86
N VAL A 51 7.22 3.86 7.17
CA VAL A 51 6.29 4.59 6.31
C VAL A 51 7.08 5.28 5.20
N LEU A 52 6.60 5.12 3.96
CA LEU A 52 7.21 5.65 2.73
C LEU A 52 6.29 6.70 2.13
N VAL A 53 6.85 7.67 1.40
CA VAL A 53 6.07 8.68 0.66
C VAL A 53 6.23 8.42 -0.82
N GLY A 54 5.12 8.26 -1.53
CA GLY A 54 5.15 8.04 -2.97
C GLY A 54 3.75 7.89 -3.53
N GLU A 55 3.66 7.20 -4.66
CA GLU A 55 2.40 7.01 -5.36
C GLU A 55 1.68 5.78 -4.80
N VAL A 56 0.39 5.91 -4.49
CA VAL A 56 -0.45 4.79 -4.04
C VAL A 56 -1.59 4.62 -5.01
N TRP A 57 -1.68 3.42 -5.60
CA TRP A 57 -2.64 3.09 -6.64
C TRP A 57 -3.62 2.02 -6.15
N PHE A 58 -4.89 2.22 -6.49
CA PHE A 58 -5.96 1.27 -6.24
C PHE A 58 -6.15 0.41 -7.49
N SER A 59 -5.99 -0.90 -7.32
CA SER A 59 -6.09 -1.91 -8.37
C SER A 59 -7.33 -2.77 -8.11
N ASP A 60 -8.36 -2.55 -8.91
CA ASP A 60 -9.65 -3.24 -8.81
C ASP A 60 -10.18 -3.57 -10.20
N GLY A 61 -11.04 -4.57 -10.28
CA GLY A 61 -11.74 -4.96 -11.49
C GLY A 61 -12.29 -6.38 -11.42
N GLN A 62 -12.75 -6.87 -12.55
CA GLN A 62 -13.36 -8.20 -12.66
C GLN A 62 -12.29 -9.31 -12.73
N SER A 63 -12.71 -10.55 -13.02
CA SER A 63 -11.87 -11.77 -13.00
C SER A 63 -10.49 -11.68 -13.70
N TYR A 64 -10.33 -10.81 -14.71
CA TYR A 64 -9.04 -10.57 -15.35
C TYR A 64 -8.03 -9.84 -14.45
N MET A 65 -8.48 -8.96 -13.56
CA MET A 65 -7.61 -8.31 -12.58
C MET A 65 -7.14 -9.31 -11.52
N GLY A 66 -7.98 -10.28 -11.15
CA GLY A 66 -7.62 -11.38 -10.24
C GLY A 66 -6.65 -12.40 -10.85
N TYR A 67 -6.31 -12.26 -12.14
CA TYR A 67 -5.31 -13.13 -12.77
C TYR A 67 -3.92 -12.85 -12.21
N THR A 68 -3.37 -13.81 -11.48
CA THR A 68 -2.18 -13.58 -10.65
C THR A 68 -0.88 -13.47 -11.44
N VAL A 69 0.13 -12.84 -10.85
CA VAL A 69 1.49 -12.84 -11.38
C VAL A 69 2.01 -14.26 -11.61
N ARG A 70 1.70 -15.22 -10.72
CA ARG A 70 2.04 -16.64 -10.93
C ARG A 70 1.37 -17.21 -12.18
N GLY A 71 0.07 -16.94 -12.35
CA GLY A 71 -0.67 -17.37 -13.53
C GLY A 71 -0.03 -16.84 -14.82
N MET A 72 0.28 -15.55 -14.84
CA MET A 72 0.97 -14.89 -15.94
C MET A 72 2.34 -15.52 -16.22
N ALA A 73 3.20 -15.66 -15.20
CA ALA A 73 4.54 -16.23 -15.35
C ALA A 73 4.53 -17.66 -15.88
N ASN A 74 3.51 -18.46 -15.52
CA ASN A 74 3.34 -19.82 -16.04
C ASN A 74 2.93 -19.86 -17.52
N ARG A 75 2.16 -18.87 -17.99
CA ARG A 75 1.69 -18.82 -19.39
C ARG A 75 2.62 -18.06 -20.32
N LEU A 76 3.38 -17.11 -19.78
CA LEU A 76 4.25 -16.20 -20.51
C LEU A 76 5.68 -16.31 -19.93
N PRO A 77 6.49 -17.28 -20.41
CA PRO A 77 7.85 -17.50 -19.90
C PRO A 77 8.75 -16.25 -19.95
N GLU A 78 8.54 -15.38 -20.95
CA GLU A 78 9.23 -14.10 -21.08
C GLU A 78 8.89 -13.10 -19.96
N ARG A 79 7.74 -13.27 -19.31
CA ARG A 79 7.30 -12.49 -18.14
C ARG A 79 7.71 -13.11 -16.82
N LYS A 80 8.15 -14.38 -16.80
CA LYS A 80 8.64 -15.06 -15.60
C LYS A 80 9.85 -14.34 -15.00
N ALA A 81 10.80 -13.93 -15.85
CA ALA A 81 11.97 -13.17 -15.41
C ALA A 81 11.61 -11.81 -14.77
N LEU A 82 10.46 -11.23 -15.12
CA LEU A 82 9.98 -9.98 -14.50
C LEU A 82 9.45 -10.20 -13.08
N ALA A 83 8.78 -11.33 -12.84
CA ALA A 83 8.24 -11.70 -11.53
C ALA A 83 9.33 -12.26 -10.59
N ASP A 84 10.30 -12.96 -11.16
CA ASP A 84 11.45 -13.52 -10.46
C ASP A 84 12.56 -12.50 -10.23
N ALA A 85 12.43 -11.28 -10.76
CA ALA A 85 13.40 -10.21 -10.57
C ALA A 85 13.68 -9.96 -9.09
N ALA A 86 14.89 -9.50 -8.80
CA ALA A 86 15.39 -9.19 -7.46
C ALA A 86 14.39 -8.35 -6.65
N GLU A 87 14.51 -8.42 -5.32
CA GLU A 87 13.68 -7.63 -4.42
C GLU A 87 13.64 -6.16 -4.86
N LEU A 88 12.42 -5.65 -5.05
CA LEU A 88 12.11 -4.26 -5.36
C LEU A 88 11.61 -3.59 -4.07
N PRO A 89 12.50 -3.21 -3.13
CA PRO A 89 12.10 -2.62 -1.85
C PRO A 89 11.26 -1.34 -2.01
N GLU A 90 11.32 -0.71 -3.19
CA GLU A 90 10.55 0.47 -3.61
C GLU A 90 9.07 0.17 -3.92
N PHE A 91 8.60 -1.05 -3.62
CA PHE A 91 7.20 -1.42 -3.76
C PHE A 91 6.61 -1.91 -2.43
N ARG A 92 5.35 -1.53 -2.19
CA ARG A 92 4.51 -2.18 -1.18
C ARG A 92 3.19 -2.63 -1.78
N TYR A 93 2.70 -3.74 -1.28
CA TYR A 93 1.43 -4.32 -1.71
C TYR A 93 0.50 -4.51 -0.53
N ARG A 94 -0.77 -4.18 -0.71
CA ARG A 94 -1.83 -4.39 0.27
C ARG A 94 -2.99 -5.10 -0.41
N LYS A 95 -3.21 -6.38 -0.07
CA LYS A 95 -4.35 -7.14 -0.60
C LYS A 95 -5.57 -7.01 0.29
N ILE A 96 -6.70 -6.59 -0.26
CA ILE A 96 -8.00 -6.63 0.41
C ILE A 96 -8.58 -8.01 0.15
N ASN A 97 -8.86 -8.77 1.22
CA ASN A 97 -9.35 -10.16 1.13
C ASN A 97 -10.80 -10.28 1.62
N GLU A 98 -11.38 -9.15 2.02
CA GLU A 98 -12.75 -9.03 2.48
C GLU A 98 -13.71 -9.41 1.35
N LYS A 99 -14.74 -10.18 1.69
CA LYS A 99 -15.82 -10.49 0.75
C LYS A 99 -16.60 -9.22 0.40
N ASP A 100 -17.07 -9.19 -0.84
CA ASP A 100 -18.03 -8.21 -1.34
C ASP A 100 -19.17 -8.01 -0.34
N SER A 101 -19.58 -6.75 -0.21
CA SER A 101 -20.66 -6.37 0.68
C SER A 101 -21.67 -5.53 -0.08
N LEU A 102 -22.95 -5.83 0.15
CA LEU A 102 -24.07 -5.05 -0.39
C LEU A 102 -24.21 -3.69 0.30
N ALA A 103 -23.55 -3.49 1.44
CA ALA A 103 -23.52 -2.24 2.17
C ALA A 103 -22.06 -1.79 2.40
N PRO A 104 -21.79 -0.47 2.39
CA PRO A 104 -20.48 0.04 2.78
C PRO A 104 -20.12 -0.43 4.19
N LYS A 105 -18.85 -0.82 4.37
CA LYS A 105 -18.27 -1.13 5.68
C LYS A 105 -17.41 0.03 6.14
N ASP A 106 -17.42 0.27 7.45
CA ASP A 106 -16.63 1.34 8.06
C ASP A 106 -15.13 0.99 8.15
N ASP A 107 -14.79 -0.30 8.14
CA ASP A 107 -13.41 -0.77 8.26
C ASP A 107 -13.18 -2.12 7.55
N ILE A 108 -11.90 -2.43 7.33
CA ILE A 108 -11.40 -3.72 6.85
C ILE A 108 -11.00 -4.58 8.05
N THR A 109 -11.12 -5.91 7.92
CA THR A 109 -10.99 -6.83 9.06
C THR A 109 -9.54 -7.18 9.42
N GLY A 110 -8.57 -6.73 8.62
CA GLY A 110 -7.16 -6.85 8.92
C GLY A 110 -6.29 -6.95 7.68
N GLY A 111 -5.04 -7.36 7.87
CA GLY A 111 -3.99 -7.42 6.84
C GLY A 111 -3.01 -6.26 6.93
N SER A 112 -1.95 -6.30 6.12
CA SER A 112 -0.83 -5.37 6.23
C SER A 112 -0.28 -4.97 4.87
N TRP A 113 0.47 -3.87 4.86
CA TRP A 113 1.34 -3.53 3.74
C TRP A 113 2.55 -4.46 3.75
N LEU A 114 2.76 -5.14 2.63
CA LEU A 114 3.84 -6.10 2.44
C LEU A 114 4.94 -5.49 1.59
N VAL A 115 6.19 -5.66 2.04
CA VAL A 115 7.38 -5.42 1.21
C VAL A 115 7.34 -6.34 0.01
N TYR A 116 7.64 -5.83 -1.18
CA TYR A 116 7.76 -6.71 -2.35
C TYR A 116 8.79 -7.80 -2.10
N SER A 117 8.42 -9.01 -2.48
CA SER A 117 9.35 -10.09 -2.80
C SER A 117 8.71 -10.95 -3.88
N PRO A 118 9.50 -11.72 -4.65
CA PRO A 118 8.97 -12.68 -5.61
C PRO A 118 7.94 -13.65 -4.99
N LYS A 119 8.16 -14.04 -3.73
CA LYS A 119 7.24 -14.92 -2.98
C LYS A 119 5.89 -14.28 -2.67
N ILE A 120 5.87 -12.97 -2.44
CA ILE A 120 4.65 -12.23 -2.08
C ILE A 120 3.89 -11.87 -3.34
N VAL A 121 4.58 -11.28 -4.33
CA VAL A 121 3.96 -10.70 -5.53
C VAL A 121 3.25 -11.74 -6.40
N GLN A 122 3.68 -13.01 -6.34
CA GLN A 122 3.10 -14.10 -7.12
C GLN A 122 1.58 -14.30 -6.88
N HIS A 123 1.05 -13.82 -5.74
CA HIS A 123 -0.35 -13.95 -5.32
C HIS A 123 -1.22 -12.70 -5.59
N PHE A 124 -0.60 -11.63 -6.12
CA PHE A 124 -1.27 -10.38 -6.48
C PHE A 124 -1.65 -10.36 -7.96
N SER A 125 -2.50 -9.40 -8.33
CA SER A 125 -2.85 -9.10 -9.72
C SER A 125 -1.61 -8.98 -10.61
N GLY A 126 -1.57 -9.78 -11.68
CA GLY A 126 -0.54 -9.69 -12.73
C GLY A 126 -0.61 -8.38 -13.49
N VAL A 127 -1.82 -7.89 -13.75
CA VAL A 127 -2.05 -6.60 -14.40
C VAL A 127 -1.60 -5.45 -13.50
N GLY A 128 -2.02 -5.47 -12.22
CA GLY A 128 -1.61 -4.47 -11.23
C GLY A 128 -0.09 -4.43 -11.07
N PHE A 129 0.58 -5.59 -11.02
CA PHE A 129 2.03 -5.68 -10.98
C PHE A 129 2.72 -5.02 -12.19
N ILE A 130 2.31 -5.35 -13.41
CA ILE A 130 2.90 -4.79 -14.64
C ILE A 130 2.68 -3.27 -14.69
N PHE A 131 1.48 -2.81 -14.33
CA PHE A 131 1.15 -1.39 -14.29
C PHE A 131 2.05 -0.63 -13.31
N ALA A 132 2.16 -1.09 -12.06
CA ALA A 132 3.01 -0.45 -11.06
C ALA A 132 4.49 -0.46 -11.45
N ARG A 133 4.97 -1.55 -12.07
CA ARG A 133 6.34 -1.57 -12.61
C ARG A 133 6.55 -0.53 -13.69
N GLY A 134 5.58 -0.37 -14.60
CA GLY A 134 5.61 0.69 -15.62
C GLY A 134 5.67 2.09 -15.00
N LEU A 135 4.82 2.35 -13.99
CA LEU A 135 4.82 3.62 -13.25
C LEU A 135 6.16 3.88 -12.57
N HIS A 136 6.72 2.89 -11.87
CA HIS A 136 8.01 3.04 -11.21
C HIS A 136 9.14 3.38 -12.20
N ILE A 137 9.17 2.72 -13.36
CA ILE A 137 10.17 3.00 -14.41
C ILE A 137 10.03 4.45 -14.92
N GLY A 138 8.80 4.92 -15.13
CA GLY A 138 8.54 6.26 -15.65
C GLY A 138 8.77 7.38 -14.62
N LEU A 139 8.32 7.16 -13.39
CA LEU A 139 8.29 8.18 -12.33
C LEU A 139 9.51 8.13 -11.42
N LYS A 140 10.17 6.96 -11.30
CA LYS A 140 11.32 6.71 -10.41
C LYS A 140 11.03 7.02 -8.94
N VAL A 141 9.80 6.72 -8.49
CA VAL A 141 9.34 6.92 -7.11
C VAL A 141 8.81 5.61 -6.53
N PHE A 142 8.73 5.55 -5.20
CA PHE A 142 8.07 4.46 -4.49
C PHE A 142 6.62 4.27 -4.98
N ILE A 143 6.20 3.01 -5.21
CA ILE A 143 4.84 2.65 -5.61
C ILE A 143 4.19 1.71 -4.59
N GLY A 144 3.07 2.13 -4.01
CA GLY A 144 2.15 1.30 -3.24
C GLY A 144 0.98 0.83 -4.10
N ILE A 145 0.59 -0.44 -4.00
CA ILE A 145 -0.63 -0.96 -4.63
C ILE A 145 -1.58 -1.48 -3.57
N ILE A 146 -2.83 -1.05 -3.63
CA ILE A 146 -3.96 -1.67 -2.95
C ILE A 146 -4.66 -2.57 -3.98
N ASP A 147 -4.61 -3.88 -3.77
CA ASP A 147 -5.19 -4.89 -4.66
C ASP A 147 -6.51 -5.40 -4.08
N CYS A 148 -7.61 -5.11 -4.78
CA CYS A 148 -8.97 -5.52 -4.44
C CYS A 148 -9.57 -6.53 -5.44
N SER A 149 -8.72 -7.16 -6.26
CA SER A 149 -9.15 -8.07 -7.32
C SER A 149 -9.35 -9.53 -6.92
#